data_AF-A0A538S0V9-F1
#
_entry.id   AF-A0A538S0V9-F1
#
_cell.length_a   1.000
_cell.length_b   1.000
_cell.length_c   1.000
_cell.angle_alpha   90.00
_cell.angle_beta   90.00
_cell.angle_gamma   90.00
#
_symmetry.space_group_name_H-M   'P 1'
#
loop_
_entity.id
_entity.type
_entity.pdbx_description
1 polymer ?
#
loop_
_entity_poly.entity_id
_entity_poly.type
_entity_poly.pdbx_seq_one_letter_code
_entity_poly.pdbx_strand_id
1 'polypeptide(L)'
;MARRSADSGANGKVSYARRSDRFLAGLEQASSVTFVSHVHPDPDSLGSMLGLAHLVETCLKKPTRLTRDGIISRAENRAMVEALGIDLYPIDELVWQPGEALVMVDSQPNTGRHNFDPTMPLYAVIDHHDTRGDLEGVEFVDVRSGLGATCSLVSSYLMEQSVPVPARLATGMLYG
;
A
#
# COMPACT_ATOMS: atom_id res chain seq x y z
N MET A 1 31.69 54.31 -7.45
CA MET A 1 30.39 53.68 -7.16
C MET A 1 30.22 52.45 -8.05
N ALA A 2 30.58 51.27 -7.55
CA ALA A 2 30.40 50.00 -8.28
C ALA A 2 29.15 49.30 -7.74
N ARG A 3 28.18 49.02 -8.61
CA ARG A 3 26.94 48.31 -8.28
C ARG A 3 27.27 46.85 -8.02
N ARG A 4 27.09 46.39 -6.78
CA ARG A 4 27.09 44.97 -6.42
C ARG A 4 25.83 44.33 -7.01
N SER A 5 26.04 43.34 -7.87
CA SER A 5 24.99 42.41 -8.31
C SER A 5 24.53 41.61 -7.09
N ALA A 6 23.23 41.68 -6.77
CA ALA A 6 22.63 40.82 -5.77
C ALA A 6 22.41 39.45 -6.41
N ASP A 7 23.21 38.49 -5.97
CA ASP A 7 23.02 37.08 -6.25
C ASP A 7 21.71 36.64 -5.57
N SER A 8 20.71 36.31 -6.38
CA SER A 8 19.40 35.86 -5.89
C SER A 8 19.56 34.45 -5.32
N GLY A 9 19.64 34.36 -4.00
CA GLY A 9 19.75 33.11 -3.27
C GLY A 9 18.67 32.11 -3.70
N ALA A 10 19.12 31.00 -4.28
CA ALA A 10 18.32 29.79 -4.42
C ALA A 10 17.96 29.31 -3.01
N ASN A 11 16.73 29.59 -2.61
CA ASN A 11 16.18 29.13 -1.34
C ASN A 11 15.90 27.63 -1.46
N GLY A 12 16.93 26.82 -1.21
CA GLY A 12 16.84 25.37 -1.13
C GLY A 12 15.93 24.98 0.02
N LYS A 13 14.62 24.85 -0.25
CA LYS A 13 13.72 24.17 0.66
C LYS A 13 14.21 22.73 0.79
N VAL A 14 14.63 22.36 1.99
CA VAL A 14 14.81 20.96 2.37
C VAL A 14 13.43 20.32 2.27
N SER A 15 13.14 19.68 1.13
CA SER A 15 11.96 18.87 0.95
C SER A 15 12.18 17.61 1.76
N TYR A 16 11.53 17.49 2.92
CA TYR A 16 11.45 16.19 3.59
C TYR A 16 10.83 15.20 2.60
N ALA A 17 11.49 14.06 2.41
CA ALA A 17 10.95 12.99 1.58
C ALA A 17 9.55 12.62 2.11
N ARG A 18 8.56 12.63 1.22
CA ARG A 18 7.17 12.32 1.55
C ARG A 18 7.09 10.84 1.95
N ARG A 19 6.01 10.44 2.63
CA ARG A 19 5.87 9.04 3.07
C ARG A 19 5.85 8.09 1.89
N SER A 20 5.17 8.47 0.80
CA SER A 20 5.21 7.70 -0.46
C SER A 20 6.62 7.60 -1.07
N ASP A 21 7.46 8.64 -0.98
CA ASP A 21 8.85 8.57 -1.48
C ASP A 21 9.64 7.50 -0.69
N ARG A 22 9.48 7.45 0.63
CA ARG A 22 10.13 6.45 1.49
C ARG A 22 9.62 5.03 1.28
N PHE A 23 8.30 4.87 1.12
CA PHE A 23 7.66 3.60 0.82
C PHE A 23 8.20 3.02 -0.50
N LEU A 24 8.26 3.84 -1.55
CA LEU A 24 8.75 3.42 -2.85
C LEU A 24 10.26 3.12 -2.83
N ALA A 25 11.05 3.93 -2.12
CA ALA A 25 12.49 3.73 -2.03
C ALA A 25 12.86 2.35 -1.43
N GLY A 26 12.16 1.90 -0.39
CA GLY A 26 12.44 0.58 0.19
C GLY A 26 12.03 -0.60 -0.70
N LEU A 27 11.14 -0.37 -1.68
CA LEU A 27 10.72 -1.38 -2.65
C LEU A 27 11.59 -1.40 -3.92
N GLU A 28 12.54 -0.47 -4.11
CA GLU A 28 13.34 -0.36 -5.34
C GLU A 28 14.09 -1.65 -5.71
N GLN A 29 14.58 -2.38 -4.71
CA GLN A 29 15.34 -3.63 -4.90
C GLN A 29 14.46 -4.88 -4.93
N ALA A 30 13.15 -4.77 -4.63
CA ALA A 30 12.25 -5.91 -4.64
C ALA A 30 12.04 -6.45 -6.07
N SER A 31 11.99 -7.76 -6.26
CA SER A 31 11.69 -8.39 -7.55
C SER A 31 10.21 -8.28 -7.91
N SER A 32 9.32 -8.41 -6.92
CA SER A 32 7.88 -8.20 -7.01
C SER A 32 7.31 -7.78 -5.66
N VAL A 33 6.08 -7.25 -5.65
CA VAL A 33 5.39 -6.82 -4.43
C VAL A 33 4.06 -7.54 -4.27
N THR A 34 3.89 -8.23 -3.15
CA THR A 34 2.64 -8.90 -2.78
C THR A 34 1.93 -8.09 -1.72
N PHE A 35 0.62 -7.86 -1.90
CA PHE A 35 -0.23 -7.16 -0.94
C PHE A 35 -1.12 -8.15 -0.20
N VAL A 36 -1.15 -8.03 1.12
CA VAL A 36 -1.97 -8.84 2.02
C VAL A 36 -2.82 -7.96 2.92
N SER A 37 -3.99 -8.46 3.32
CA SER A 37 -4.83 -7.82 4.33
C SER A 37 -5.28 -8.81 5.41
N HIS A 38 -6.30 -8.46 6.19
CA HIS A 38 -6.95 -9.35 7.12
C HIS A 38 -7.73 -10.46 6.41
N VAL A 39 -8.10 -11.50 7.17
CA VAL A 39 -9.05 -12.53 6.74
C VAL A 39 -10.35 -11.93 6.20
N HIS A 40 -10.86 -12.49 5.11
CA HIS A 40 -12.07 -12.03 4.43
C HIS A 40 -12.00 -10.54 4.04
N PRO A 41 -11.14 -10.17 3.07
CA PRO A 41 -10.91 -8.78 2.71
C PRO A 41 -12.21 -8.08 2.33
N ASP A 42 -12.31 -6.84 2.81
CA ASP A 42 -13.43 -5.94 2.65
C ASP A 42 -13.14 -4.86 1.59
N PRO A 43 -14.09 -3.94 1.32
CA PRO A 43 -13.86 -2.91 0.32
C PRO A 43 -12.64 -2.01 0.57
N ASP A 44 -12.35 -1.65 1.82
CA ASP A 44 -11.24 -0.75 2.16
C ASP A 44 -9.90 -1.43 1.88
N SER A 45 -9.73 -2.65 2.39
CA SER A 45 -8.55 -3.46 2.10
C SER A 45 -8.38 -3.75 0.59
N LEU A 46 -9.43 -4.13 -0.13
CA LEU A 46 -9.37 -4.38 -1.58
C LEU A 46 -9.01 -3.12 -2.38
N GLY A 47 -9.67 -1.99 -2.08
CA GLY A 47 -9.41 -0.70 -2.72
C GLY A 47 -8.00 -0.20 -2.44
N SER A 48 -7.52 -0.37 -1.21
CA SER A 48 -6.18 0.03 -0.78
C SER A 48 -5.10 -0.79 -1.48
N MET A 49 -5.27 -2.12 -1.57
CA MET A 49 -4.36 -2.99 -2.31
C MET A 49 -4.32 -2.63 -3.80
N LEU A 50 -5.45 -2.34 -4.42
CA LEU A 50 -5.50 -1.86 -5.82
C LEU A 50 -4.73 -0.55 -6.01
N GLY A 51 -4.90 0.41 -5.09
CA GLY A 51 -4.21 1.70 -5.16
C GLY A 51 -2.70 1.58 -5.00
N LEU A 52 -2.24 0.75 -4.04
CA LEU A 52 -0.82 0.52 -3.83
C LEU A 52 -0.20 -0.30 -4.97
N ALA A 53 -0.92 -1.27 -5.53
CA ALA A 53 -0.48 -2.01 -6.71
C ALA A 53 -0.28 -1.07 -7.89
N HIS A 54 -1.27 -0.23 -8.19
CA HIS A 54 -1.17 0.77 -9.26
C HIS A 54 -0.04 1.76 -9.04
N LEU A 55 0.19 2.18 -7.80
CA LEU A 55 1.31 3.04 -7.41
C LEU A 55 2.66 2.37 -7.72
N VAL A 56 2.87 1.14 -7.25
CA VAL A 56 4.12 0.39 -7.44
C VAL A 56 4.36 0.08 -8.93
N GLU A 57 3.34 -0.36 -9.65
CA GLU A 57 3.44 -0.64 -11.09
C GLU A 57 3.73 0.63 -11.89
N THR A 58 3.13 1.75 -11.52
CA THR A 58 3.32 3.02 -12.22
C THR A 58 4.72 3.58 -11.96
N CYS A 59 5.14 3.65 -10.69
CA CYS A 59 6.38 4.32 -10.28
C CYS A 59 7.62 3.41 -10.43
N LEU A 60 7.51 2.14 -10.08
CA LEU A 60 8.65 1.21 -10.02
C LEU A 60 8.69 0.18 -11.14
N LYS A 61 7.60 0.03 -11.92
CA LYS A 61 7.50 -0.96 -13.00
C LYS A 61 7.71 -2.40 -12.52
N LYS A 62 7.31 -2.69 -11.28
CA LYS A 62 7.44 -4.02 -10.66
C LYS A 62 6.11 -4.76 -10.75
N PRO A 63 6.13 -6.09 -10.97
CA PRO A 63 4.92 -6.90 -10.91
C PRO A 63 4.35 -6.90 -9.50
N THR A 64 3.03 -6.87 -9.41
CA THR A 64 2.32 -6.92 -8.14
C THR A 64 1.36 -8.10 -8.07
N ARG A 65 1.02 -8.50 -6.85
CA ARG A 65 0.05 -9.56 -6.57
C ARG A 65 -0.86 -9.13 -5.43
N LEU A 66 -2.16 -9.19 -5.63
CA LEU A 66 -3.15 -8.96 -4.58
C LEU A 66 -3.59 -10.31 -4.05
N THR A 67 -3.81 -10.42 -2.74
CA THR A 67 -4.11 -11.69 -2.10
C THR A 67 -5.45 -11.68 -1.38
N ARG A 68 -5.97 -12.87 -1.10
CA ARG A 68 -7.09 -13.08 -0.18
C ARG A 68 -6.71 -14.13 0.85
N ASP A 69 -7.06 -13.87 2.10
CA ASP A 69 -7.08 -14.87 3.16
C ASP A 69 -8.54 -15.28 3.41
N GLY A 70 -8.83 -16.57 3.22
CA GLY A 70 -10.19 -17.10 3.23
C GLY A 70 -11.03 -16.71 2.00
N ILE A 71 -12.35 -16.87 2.16
CA ILE A 71 -13.34 -16.60 1.11
C ILE A 71 -13.93 -15.19 1.21
N ILE A 72 -14.28 -14.60 0.07
CA ILE A 72 -15.06 -13.36 0.06
C ILE A 72 -16.54 -13.71 0.24
N SER A 73 -16.96 -13.76 1.51
CA SER A 73 -18.27 -14.30 1.90
C SER A 73 -19.43 -13.30 1.76
N ARG A 74 -19.15 -12.00 1.79
CA ARG A 74 -20.11 -10.93 1.59
C ARG A 74 -20.44 -10.73 0.11
N ALA A 75 -21.72 -10.63 -0.21
CA ALA A 75 -22.20 -10.55 -1.60
C ALA A 75 -21.75 -9.24 -2.27
N GLU A 76 -21.75 -8.16 -1.50
CA GLU A 76 -21.31 -6.83 -1.91
C GLU A 76 -19.80 -6.81 -2.25
N ASN A 77 -18.96 -7.47 -1.45
CA ASN A 77 -17.53 -7.58 -1.71
C ASN A 77 -17.25 -8.46 -2.94
N ARG A 78 -18.00 -9.56 -3.13
CA ARG A 78 -17.88 -10.37 -4.36
C ARG A 78 -18.27 -9.57 -5.60
N ALA A 79 -19.34 -8.79 -5.51
CA ALA A 79 -19.77 -7.93 -6.61
C ALA A 79 -18.70 -6.89 -6.96
N MET A 80 -18.03 -6.29 -5.96
CA MET A 80 -16.88 -5.40 -6.19
C MET A 80 -15.75 -6.13 -6.94
N VAL A 81 -15.34 -7.30 -6.46
CA VAL A 81 -14.26 -8.10 -7.09
C VAL A 81 -14.60 -8.46 -8.53
N GLU A 82 -15.82 -8.93 -8.79
CA GLU A 82 -16.28 -9.29 -10.13
C GLU A 82 -16.39 -8.06 -11.05
N ALA A 83 -17.07 -7.01 -10.61
CA ALA A 83 -17.31 -5.81 -11.41
C ALA A 83 -16.02 -5.06 -11.75
N LEU A 84 -15.04 -5.07 -10.84
CA LEU A 84 -13.74 -4.48 -11.06
C LEU A 84 -12.74 -5.49 -11.63
N GLY A 85 -13.06 -6.77 -11.80
CA GLY A 85 -12.12 -7.79 -12.26
C GLY A 85 -10.84 -7.81 -11.43
N ILE A 86 -10.97 -7.87 -10.10
CA ILE A 86 -9.83 -7.93 -9.18
C ILE A 86 -9.32 -9.37 -9.15
N ASP A 87 -8.08 -9.57 -9.61
CA ASP A 87 -7.42 -10.88 -9.53
C ASP A 87 -6.81 -11.07 -8.14
N LEU A 88 -7.31 -12.07 -7.41
CA LEU A 88 -6.94 -12.33 -6.02
C LEU A 88 -6.35 -13.72 -5.87
N TYR A 89 -5.10 -13.75 -5.44
CA TYR A 89 -4.38 -14.99 -5.20
C TYR A 89 -4.64 -15.51 -3.77
N PRO A 90 -4.94 -16.81 -3.57
CA PRO A 90 -5.11 -17.38 -2.23
C PRO A 90 -3.78 -17.33 -1.47
N ILE A 91 -3.76 -16.71 -0.29
CA ILE A 91 -2.51 -16.52 0.46
C ILE A 91 -1.85 -17.84 0.89
N ASP A 92 -2.67 -18.86 1.16
CA ASP A 92 -2.26 -20.21 1.55
C ASP A 92 -1.60 -21.00 0.40
N GLU A 93 -1.73 -20.52 -0.83
CA GLU A 93 -1.07 -21.08 -2.02
C GLU A 93 0.21 -20.31 -2.40
N LEU A 94 0.64 -19.32 -1.61
CA LEU A 94 1.83 -18.53 -1.90
C LEU A 94 3.11 -19.31 -1.62
N VAL A 95 4.05 -19.23 -2.56
CA VAL A 95 5.42 -19.69 -2.39
C VAL A 95 6.35 -18.51 -2.64
N TRP A 96 7.01 -18.05 -1.58
CA TRP A 96 7.90 -16.89 -1.63
C TRP A 96 9.19 -17.18 -2.38
N GLN A 97 9.58 -16.25 -3.24
CA GLN A 97 10.86 -16.28 -3.94
C GLN A 97 11.84 -15.25 -3.34
N PRO A 98 13.16 -15.48 -3.46
CA PRO A 98 14.14 -14.49 -3.04
C PRO A 98 13.90 -13.12 -3.69
N GLY A 99 13.92 -12.07 -2.87
CA GLY A 99 13.75 -10.68 -3.31
C GLY A 99 12.30 -10.23 -3.45
N GLU A 100 11.30 -11.09 -3.21
CA GLU A 100 9.90 -10.63 -3.12
C GLU A 100 9.68 -9.85 -1.82
N ALA A 101 8.83 -8.81 -1.88
CA ALA A 101 8.45 -8.02 -0.72
C ALA A 101 6.95 -8.17 -0.43
N LEU A 102 6.60 -8.19 0.86
CA LEU A 102 5.21 -8.21 1.31
C LEU A 102 4.82 -6.88 1.96
N VAL A 103 3.65 -6.37 1.58
CA VAL A 103 3.03 -5.18 2.17
C VAL A 103 1.69 -5.59 2.79
N MET A 104 1.56 -5.39 4.10
CA MET A 104 0.31 -5.56 4.83
C MET A 104 -0.52 -4.28 4.78
N VAL A 105 -1.80 -4.43 4.46
CA VAL A 105 -2.72 -3.35 4.17
C VAL A 105 -3.98 -3.53 5.01
N ASP A 106 -4.42 -2.46 5.66
CA ASP A 106 -5.66 -2.42 6.46
C ASP A 106 -5.69 -3.44 7.61
N SER A 107 -4.51 -3.83 8.09
CA SER A 107 -4.34 -4.71 9.24
C SER A 107 -2.91 -4.58 9.76
N GLN A 108 -2.68 -5.16 10.94
CA GLN A 108 -1.37 -5.21 11.58
C GLN A 108 -1.01 -6.64 12.01
N PRO A 109 0.28 -7.00 12.06
CA PRO A 109 0.72 -8.33 12.47
C PRO A 109 0.28 -8.69 13.89
N ASN A 110 0.15 -9.99 14.17
CA ASN A 110 -0.16 -10.54 15.50
C ASN A 110 -1.48 -10.05 16.14
N THR A 111 -2.43 -9.60 15.32
CA THR A 111 -3.79 -9.19 15.76
C THR A 111 -4.82 -10.33 15.77
N GLY A 112 -4.42 -11.55 15.39
CA GLY A 112 -5.31 -12.71 15.27
C GLY A 112 -6.20 -12.73 14.01
N ARG A 113 -5.88 -11.90 13.02
CA ARG A 113 -6.67 -11.71 11.78
C ARG A 113 -5.98 -12.26 10.52
N HIS A 114 -5.06 -13.20 10.70
CA HIS A 114 -4.14 -13.64 9.65
C HIS A 114 -3.83 -15.13 9.77
N ASN A 115 -3.83 -15.84 8.64
CA ASN A 115 -3.43 -17.24 8.52
C ASN A 115 -2.22 -17.37 7.59
N PHE A 116 -1.05 -16.91 8.02
CA PHE A 116 0.16 -16.99 7.21
C PHE A 116 1.42 -17.20 8.04
N ASP A 117 2.49 -17.63 7.37
CA ASP A 117 3.78 -17.99 7.97
C ASP A 117 4.47 -16.74 8.58
N PRO A 118 5.01 -16.80 9.81
CA PRO A 118 5.85 -15.72 10.35
C PRO A 118 7.13 -15.43 9.55
N THR A 119 7.60 -16.33 8.67
CA THR A 119 8.83 -16.11 7.88
C THR A 119 8.62 -15.30 6.60
N MET A 120 7.45 -14.69 6.41
CA MET A 120 7.18 -13.88 5.22
C MET A 120 8.10 -12.64 5.15
N PRO A 121 8.43 -12.17 3.93
CA PRO A 121 9.27 -10.98 3.74
C PRO A 121 8.47 -9.68 3.97
N LEU A 122 7.91 -9.51 5.18
CA LEU A 122 7.11 -8.35 5.55
C LEU A 122 7.97 -7.08 5.56
N TYR A 123 7.79 -6.26 4.54
CA TYR A 123 8.47 -4.98 4.39
C TYR A 123 7.69 -3.84 5.03
N ALA A 124 6.36 -3.79 4.79
CA ALA A 124 5.55 -2.64 5.17
C ALA A 124 4.21 -3.00 5.82
N VAL A 125 3.75 -2.12 6.70
CA VAL A 125 2.39 -2.08 7.25
C VAL A 125 1.77 -0.72 6.98
N ILE A 126 0.62 -0.71 6.30
CA ILE A 126 -0.15 0.48 5.94
C ILE A 126 -1.56 0.29 6.45
N ASP A 127 -1.99 1.10 7.41
CA ASP A 127 -3.24 0.88 8.12
C ASP A 127 -3.79 2.19 8.71
N HIS A 128 -5.07 2.21 9.05
CA HIS A 128 -5.72 3.31 9.74
C HIS A 128 -6.28 2.90 11.11
N HIS A 129 -6.16 1.65 11.53
CA HIS A 129 -6.66 1.21 12.83
C HIS A 129 -5.68 1.45 13.99
N ASP A 130 -6.19 1.62 15.20
CA ASP A 130 -5.40 1.57 16.44
C ASP A 130 -5.45 0.14 17.03
N THR A 131 -4.84 -0.82 16.34
CA THR A 131 -4.94 -2.26 16.69
C THR A 131 -3.81 -2.80 17.58
N ARG A 132 -2.87 -1.97 18.07
CA ARG A 132 -1.72 -2.42 18.88
C ARG A 132 -1.05 -3.70 18.34
N GLY A 133 -0.97 -3.85 17.01
CA GLY A 133 -0.29 -4.98 16.40
C GLY A 133 1.22 -4.92 16.67
N ASP A 134 1.89 -6.03 16.41
CA ASP A 134 3.35 -6.10 16.54
C ASP A 134 4.00 -5.51 15.29
N LEU A 135 4.64 -4.35 15.47
CA LEU A 135 5.29 -3.59 14.40
C LEU A 135 6.81 -3.61 14.55
N GLU A 136 7.34 -4.37 15.52
CA GLU A 136 8.78 -4.48 15.72
C GLU A 136 9.43 -5.16 14.50
N GLY A 137 10.53 -4.59 14.02
CA GLY A 137 11.26 -5.12 12.86
C GLY A 137 10.64 -4.84 11.49
N VAL A 138 9.45 -4.24 11.40
CA VAL A 138 8.85 -3.82 10.12
C VAL A 138 9.59 -2.59 9.58
N GLU A 139 10.14 -2.68 8.37
CA GLU A 139 10.99 -1.63 7.80
C GLU A 139 10.23 -0.32 7.49
N PHE A 140 8.97 -0.44 7.09
CA PHE A 140 8.11 0.71 6.81
C PHE A 140 6.75 0.60 7.49
N VAL A 141 6.41 1.61 8.30
CA VAL A 141 5.12 1.67 9.01
C VAL A 141 4.46 3.02 8.76
N ASP A 142 3.23 2.98 8.23
CA ASP A 142 2.35 4.14 8.13
C ASP A 142 0.96 3.79 8.68
N VAL A 143 0.80 3.99 9.99
CA VAL A 143 -0.48 3.84 10.69
C VAL A 143 -1.06 5.22 10.98
N ARG A 144 -2.25 5.51 10.46
CA ARG A 144 -2.90 6.85 10.59
C ARG A 144 -4.32 6.76 11.12
N SER A 145 -4.46 6.60 12.44
CA SER A 145 -5.76 6.51 13.13
C SER A 145 -6.70 7.72 13.01
N GLY A 146 -6.21 8.85 12.51
CA GLY A 146 -7.04 10.01 12.19
C GLY A 146 -7.77 9.92 10.84
N LEU A 147 -7.47 8.91 10.00
CA LEU A 147 -8.13 8.71 8.71
C LEU A 147 -9.29 7.72 8.83
N GLY A 148 -10.35 7.97 8.04
CA GLY A 148 -11.56 7.14 8.07
C GLY A 148 -11.42 5.78 7.39
N ALA A 149 -10.40 5.60 6.56
CA ALA A 149 -10.14 4.38 5.79
C ALA A 149 -8.66 4.32 5.37
N THR A 150 -8.13 3.12 5.15
CA THR A 150 -6.82 2.89 4.53
C THR A 150 -6.79 3.41 3.09
N CYS A 151 -7.92 3.37 2.35
CA CYS A 151 -8.06 3.96 1.01
C CYS A 151 -7.78 5.46 1.00
N SER A 152 -8.13 6.17 2.08
CA SER A 152 -7.83 7.60 2.24
C SER A 152 -6.32 7.85 2.41
N LEU A 153 -5.62 6.94 3.09
CA LEU A 153 -4.17 6.97 3.21
C LEU A 153 -3.52 6.74 1.84
N VAL A 154 -3.92 5.68 1.14
CA VAL A 154 -3.39 5.33 -0.19
C VAL A 154 -3.66 6.43 -1.21
N SER A 155 -4.81 7.09 -1.13
CA SER A 155 -5.12 8.28 -1.96
C SER A 155 -4.09 9.38 -1.77
N SER A 156 -3.60 9.59 -0.55
CA SER A 156 -2.53 10.55 -0.27
C SER A 156 -1.24 10.18 -1.00
N TYR A 157 -0.89 8.89 -1.06
CA TYR A 157 0.31 8.44 -1.79
C TYR A 157 0.20 8.66 -3.29
N LEU A 158 -0.95 8.35 -3.89
CA LEU A 158 -1.20 8.59 -5.31
C LEU A 158 -1.11 10.08 -5.65
N MET A 159 -1.66 10.95 -4.79
CA MET A 159 -1.57 12.41 -4.93
C MET A 159 -0.14 12.92 -4.78
N GLU A 160 0.58 12.45 -3.75
CA GLU A 160 1.99 12.78 -3.54
C GLU A 160 2.80 12.41 -4.80
N GLN A 161 2.64 11.20 -5.34
CA GLN A 161 3.40 10.76 -6.52
C GLN A 161 2.83 11.27 -7.85
N SER A 162 1.77 12.08 -7.83
CA SER A 162 1.08 12.56 -9.04
C SER A 162 0.71 11.43 -10.00
N VAL A 163 0.34 10.27 -9.45
CA VAL A 163 -0.04 9.08 -10.23
C VAL A 163 -1.47 9.25 -10.74
N PRO A 164 -1.71 9.15 -12.05
CA PRO A 164 -3.06 9.20 -12.60
C PRO A 164 -3.93 8.07 -12.05
N VAL A 165 -5.17 8.39 -11.66
CA VAL A 165 -6.11 7.42 -11.11
C VAL A 165 -7.18 7.10 -12.17
N PRO A 166 -7.10 5.95 -12.87
CA PRO A 166 -8.11 5.57 -13.85
C PRO A 166 -9.46 5.28 -13.18
N ALA A 167 -10.56 5.41 -13.92
CA ALA A 167 -11.92 5.26 -13.39
C ALA A 167 -12.13 3.97 -12.59
N ARG A 168 -11.63 2.84 -13.09
CA ARG A 168 -11.69 1.54 -12.38
C ARG A 168 -11.05 1.60 -10.99
N LEU A 169 -9.86 2.19 -10.89
CA LEU A 169 -9.17 2.34 -9.61
C LEU A 169 -9.92 3.30 -8.69
N ALA A 170 -10.36 4.44 -9.22
CA ALA A 170 -11.15 5.41 -8.48
C ALA A 170 -12.44 4.80 -7.92
N THR A 171 -13.14 3.96 -8.69
CA THR A 171 -14.34 3.24 -8.23
C THR A 171 -14.01 2.28 -7.10
N GLY A 172 -12.92 1.49 -7.21
CA GLY A 172 -12.50 0.59 -6.15
C GLY A 172 -12.15 1.31 -4.86
N MET A 173 -11.35 2.37 -4.96
CA MET A 173 -10.91 3.16 -3.80
C MET A 173 -12.00 4.04 -3.20
N LEU A 174 -13.06 4.39 -3.94
CA LEU A 174 -14.21 5.13 -3.42
C LEU A 174 -15.20 4.22 -2.69
N TYR A 175 -15.26 2.95 -3.09
CA TYR A 175 -16.14 1.96 -2.47
C TYR A 175 -15.59 1.45 -1.13
N GLY A 176 -14.26 1.44 -0.98
CA GLY A 176 -13.55 1.26 0.28
C GLY A 176 -13.55 2.52 1.13
#